data_AF-A0A7C5XAP2-F1
#
_entry.id   AF-A0A7C5XAP2-F1
#
_cell.length_a   1.000
_cell.length_b   1.000
_cell.length_c   1.000
_cell.angle_alpha   90.00
_cell.angle_beta   90.00
_cell.angle_gamma   90.00
#
_symmetry.space_group_name_H-M   'P 1'
#
loop_
_entity.id
_entity.type
_entity.pdbx_description
1 polymer ?
#
loop_
_entity_poly.entity_id
_entity_poly.type
_entity_poly.pdbx_seq_one_letter_code
_entity_poly.pdbx_strand_id
1 'polypeptide(L)'
;MEVVVIGRGPRPGLYYVATASPHCGQLPVKLMELPTNAEPPFKATLLKTGRGAALLDITPLDLDEWLLEHLDQLIEGEVTDGVLEGVVCNKKIQTKILDPSISGPVLAVVPVARRTKTTPPLVLTLLAYKIQLA
;
A
#
# COMPACT_ATOMS: atom_id res chain seq x y z
N MET A 1 -2.03 8.72 -17.75
CA MET A 1 -2.69 8.13 -16.57
C MET A 1 -1.70 8.22 -15.44
N GLU A 2 -2.07 8.85 -14.33
CA GLU A 2 -1.19 8.87 -13.15
C GLU A 2 -1.10 7.46 -12.57
N VAL A 3 0.11 7.08 -12.18
CA VAL A 3 0.40 5.81 -11.51
C VAL A 3 1.15 6.10 -10.22
N VAL A 4 0.73 5.43 -9.15
CA VAL A 4 1.42 5.43 -7.86
C VAL A 4 2.16 4.12 -7.72
N VAL A 5 3.48 4.18 -7.65
CA VAL A 5 4.35 3.01 -7.53
C VAL A 5 4.78 2.88 -6.09
N ILE A 6 4.40 1.77 -5.45
CA ILE A 6 4.58 1.58 -4.00
C ILE A 6 5.79 0.71 -3.66
N GLY A 7 6.33 -0.04 -4.62
CA GLY A 7 7.42 -0.96 -4.35
C GLY A 7 7.98 -1.66 -5.59
N ARG A 8 9.18 -2.22 -5.47
CA ARG A 8 9.82 -3.02 -6.52
C ARG A 8 9.16 -4.40 -6.61
N GLY A 9 9.01 -4.88 -7.83
CA GLY A 9 8.56 -6.22 -8.12
C GLY A 9 9.66 -7.27 -7.96
N PRO A 10 9.34 -8.55 -8.17
CA PRO A 10 10.28 -9.67 -8.02
C PRO A 10 11.36 -9.75 -9.10
N ARG A 11 11.27 -8.94 -10.16
CA ARG A 11 12.26 -8.88 -11.24
C ARG A 11 12.60 -7.43 -11.59
N PRO A 12 13.81 -7.14 -12.09
CA PRO A 12 14.16 -5.82 -12.59
C PRO A 12 13.13 -5.31 -13.61
N GLY A 13 12.75 -4.04 -13.50
CA GLY A 13 11.75 -3.42 -14.38
C GLY A 13 10.28 -3.72 -14.02
N LEU A 14 10.00 -4.67 -13.12
CA LEU A 14 8.65 -4.89 -12.57
C LEU A 14 8.45 -4.10 -11.29
N TYR A 15 7.26 -3.54 -11.13
CA TYR A 15 6.89 -2.72 -9.98
C TYR A 15 5.46 -3.02 -9.53
N TYR A 16 5.20 -2.87 -8.23
CA TYR A 16 3.85 -2.87 -7.67
C TYR A 16 3.25 -1.48 -7.80
N VAL A 17 2.18 -1.38 -8.60
CA VAL A 17 1.50 -0.13 -8.92
C VAL A 17 0.12 -0.15 -8.28
N ALA A 18 -0.20 0.86 -7.48
CA ALA A 18 -1.54 1.07 -6.98
C ALA A 18 -2.46 1.45 -8.15
N THR A 19 -3.57 0.71 -8.27
CA THR A 19 -4.54 0.85 -9.36
C THR A 19 -5.77 1.66 -8.95
N ALA A 20 -5.95 1.89 -7.65
CA ALA A 20 -6.97 2.74 -7.08
C ALA A 20 -6.58 3.12 -5.64
N SER A 21 -7.27 4.11 -5.06
CA SER A 21 -7.15 4.46 -3.65
C SER A 21 -7.51 3.27 -2.72
N PRO A 22 -6.98 3.26 -1.48
CA PRO A 22 -7.38 2.31 -0.46
C PRO A 22 -8.89 2.29 -0.27
N HIS A 23 -9.42 1.11 0.01
CA HIS A 23 -10.82 0.95 0.38
C HIS A 23 -10.97 -0.23 1.35
N CYS A 24 -11.59 0.01 2.49
CA CYS A 24 -11.79 -0.98 3.54
C CYS A 24 -10.52 -1.79 3.88
N GLY A 25 -9.41 -1.11 4.08
CA GLY A 25 -8.14 -1.69 4.49
C GLY A 25 -7.38 -2.40 3.38
N GLN A 26 -7.84 -2.28 2.13
CA GLN A 26 -7.24 -2.93 0.97
C GLN A 26 -6.76 -1.89 -0.04
N LEU A 27 -5.51 -2.01 -0.47
CA LEU A 27 -4.92 -1.23 -1.54
C LEU A 27 -4.82 -2.08 -2.80
N PRO A 28 -5.62 -1.82 -3.86
CA PRO A 28 -5.54 -2.61 -5.08
C PRO A 28 -4.23 -2.34 -5.82
N VAL A 29 -3.40 -3.36 -5.96
CA VAL A 29 -2.09 -3.28 -6.62
C VAL A 29 -2.03 -4.20 -7.82
N LYS A 30 -1.22 -3.82 -8.80
CA LYS A 30 -0.91 -4.65 -9.96
C LYS A 30 0.57 -4.63 -10.21
N LEU A 31 1.11 -5.79 -10.58
CA LEU A 31 2.47 -5.89 -11.07
C LEU A 31 2.53 -5.37 -12.51
N MET A 32 3.36 -4.36 -12.75
CA MET A 32 3.51 -3.73 -14.06
C MET A 32 4.98 -3.58 -14.42
N GLU A 33 5.30 -3.80 -15.69
CA GLU A 33 6.59 -3.48 -16.24
C GLU A 33 6.65 -2.00 -16.59
N LEU A 34 7.63 -1.30 -16.03
CA LEU A 34 7.81 0.14 -16.19
C LEU A 34 9.20 0.43 -16.75
N PRO A 35 9.33 1.31 -17.75
CA PRO A 35 10.61 1.67 -18.37
C PRO A 35 11.38 2.67 -17.50
N THR A 36 11.67 2.31 -16.24
CA THR A 36 12.39 3.15 -15.29
C THR A 36 13.20 2.31 -14.30
N ASN A 37 14.24 2.93 -13.74
CA ASN A 37 15.02 2.41 -12.61
C ASN A 37 14.82 3.24 -11.33
N ALA A 38 13.83 4.13 -11.30
CA ALA A 38 13.53 4.97 -10.14
C ALA A 38 13.21 4.12 -8.91
N GLU A 39 13.69 4.54 -7.75
CA GLU A 39 13.39 3.88 -6.48
C GLU A 39 11.97 4.26 -6.01
N PRO A 40 11.08 3.29 -5.76
CA PRO A 40 9.79 3.55 -5.13
C PRO A 40 9.96 3.90 -3.64
N PRO A 41 9.00 4.62 -3.03
CA PRO A 41 7.72 5.02 -3.62
C PRO A 41 7.81 6.28 -4.50
N PHE A 42 7.07 6.31 -5.61
CA PHE A 42 6.98 7.49 -6.49
C PHE A 42 5.64 7.56 -7.21
N LYS A 43 5.28 8.75 -7.67
CA LYS A 43 4.19 8.97 -8.62
C LYS A 43 4.75 9.39 -9.98
N ALA A 44 4.04 9.03 -11.04
CA ALA A 44 4.43 9.36 -12.40
C ALA A 44 3.23 9.36 -13.35
N THR A 45 3.36 10.02 -14.49
CA THR A 45 2.39 9.93 -15.58
C THR A 45 2.79 8.82 -16.54
N LEU A 46 2.03 7.74 -16.56
CA LEU A 46 2.17 6.66 -17.53
C LEU A 46 1.45 7.02 -18.83
N LEU A 47 2.21 7.05 -19.93
CA LEU A 47 1.73 7.20 -21.29
C LEU A 47 1.91 5.85 -22.02
N LYS A 48 0.80 5.18 -22.29
CA LYS A 48 0.79 3.89 -23.00
C LYS A 48 0.21 4.07 -24.40
N THR A 49 0.97 3.64 -25.40
CA THR A 49 0.57 3.64 -26.82
C THR A 49 0.58 2.21 -27.36
N GLY A 50 -0.01 1.99 -28.54
CA GLY A 50 0.10 0.69 -29.23
C GLY A 50 1.53 0.28 -29.60
N ARG A 51 2.51 1.20 -29.50
CA ARG A 51 3.93 0.97 -29.86
C ARG A 51 4.86 0.90 -28.65
N GLY A 52 4.37 1.16 -27.44
CA GLY A 52 5.21 1.15 -26.22
C GLY A 52 4.62 1.97 -25.07
N ALA A 53 5.35 2.02 -23.97
CA ALA A 53 5.01 2.81 -22.79
C ALA A 53 6.15 3.76 -22.44
N ALA A 54 5.81 4.94 -21.93
CA ALA A 54 6.74 5.93 -21.39
C ALA A 54 6.23 6.41 -20.03
N LEU A 55 7.15 6.73 -19.13
CA LEU A 55 6.89 7.40 -17.86
C LEU A 55 7.38 8.84 -17.93
N LEU A 56 6.51 9.76 -17.54
CA LEU A 56 6.79 11.20 -17.46
C LEU A 56 6.62 11.65 -16.01
N ASP A 57 7.28 12.75 -15.65
CA ASP A 57 7.10 13.44 -14.37
C ASP A 57 7.26 12.53 -13.14
N ILE A 58 8.31 11.71 -13.12
CA ILE A 58 8.61 10.84 -11.99
C ILE A 58 9.00 11.72 -10.80
N THR A 59 8.15 11.75 -9.78
CA THR A 59 8.39 12.49 -8.54
C THR A 59 8.33 11.53 -7.34
N PRO A 60 9.29 11.61 -6.40
CA PRO A 60 9.21 10.85 -5.15
C PRO A 60 7.87 11.06 -4.45
N LEU A 61 7.38 10.01 -3.81
CA LEU A 61 6.13 10.03 -3.05
C LEU A 61 6.41 9.59 -1.62
N ASP A 62 5.94 10.36 -0.65
CA ASP A 62 5.82 9.89 0.71
C ASP A 62 4.58 8.98 0.79
N LEU A 63 4.81 7.68 0.95
CA LEU A 63 3.74 6.69 0.99
C LEU A 63 2.87 6.85 2.24
N ASP A 64 3.46 7.30 3.34
CA ASP A 64 2.79 7.42 4.63
C ASP A 64 1.82 8.60 4.56
N GLU A 65 2.29 9.76 4.08
CA GLU A 65 1.44 10.94 3.84
C GLU A 65 0.31 10.63 2.85
N TRP A 66 0.62 9.93 1.75
CA TRP A 66 -0.38 9.53 0.76
C TRP A 66 -1.47 8.60 1.32
N LEU A 67 -1.10 7.68 2.21
CA LEU A 67 -2.07 6.81 2.87
C LEU A 67 -2.91 7.58 3.91
N LEU A 68 -2.32 8.59 4.57
CA LEU A 68 -3.04 9.43 5.53
C LEU A 68 -4.13 10.29 4.87
N GLU A 69 -4.02 10.60 3.57
CA GLU A 69 -5.13 11.21 2.79
C GLU A 69 -6.38 10.30 2.73
N HIS A 70 -6.24 9.01 3.09
CA HIS A 70 -7.28 7.99 3.05
C HIS A 70 -7.48 7.30 4.42
N LEU A 71 -7.25 8.03 5.52
CA LEU A 71 -7.34 7.55 6.91
C LEU A 71 -8.60 6.71 7.21
N ASP A 72 -9.76 7.15 6.74
CA ASP A 72 -11.05 6.50 6.97
C ASP A 72 -11.18 5.12 6.27
N GLN A 73 -10.28 4.83 5.34
CA GLN A 73 -10.21 3.59 4.59
C GLN A 73 -9.10 2.65 5.10
N LEU A 74 -8.31 3.05 6.09
CA LEU A 74 -7.24 2.23 6.65
C LEU A 74 -7.74 1.33 7.78
N ILE A 75 -6.96 0.30 8.09
CA ILE A 75 -7.19 -0.56 9.26
C ILE A 75 -6.61 0.15 10.47
N GLU A 76 -7.45 0.48 11.44
CA GLU A 76 -7.00 0.92 12.75
C GLU A 76 -6.92 -0.29 13.68
N GLY A 77 -5.77 -0.49 14.31
CA GLY A 77 -5.59 -1.62 15.21
C GLY A 77 -4.31 -1.58 16.01
N GLU A 78 -4.08 -2.66 16.76
CA GLU A 78 -2.90 -2.85 17.60
C GLU A 78 -2.19 -4.15 17.22
N VAL A 79 -0.86 -4.09 17.25
CA VAL A 79 0.02 -5.22 16.93
C VAL A 79 0.61 -5.80 18.19
N THR A 80 0.26 -7.05 18.44
CA THR A 80 0.75 -7.84 19.57
C THR A 80 1.20 -9.20 19.05
N ASP A 81 2.42 -9.61 19.39
CA ASP A 81 3.01 -10.90 19.01
C ASP A 81 2.94 -11.20 17.49
N GLY A 82 3.13 -10.17 16.65
CA GLY A 82 3.09 -10.28 15.19
C GLY A 82 1.69 -10.47 14.60
N VAL A 83 0.64 -10.24 15.39
CA VAL A 83 -0.76 -10.24 14.96
C VAL A 83 -1.32 -8.83 15.08
N LEU A 84 -1.91 -8.33 14.00
CA LEU A 84 -2.73 -7.12 14.00
C LEU A 84 -4.16 -7.50 14.35
N GLU A 85 -4.65 -6.96 15.46
CA GLU A 85 -6.06 -6.93 15.80
C GLU A 85 -6.61 -5.53 15.56
N GLY A 86 -7.63 -5.40 14.72
CA GLY A 86 -8.13 -4.09 14.33
C GLY A 86 -9.54 -4.08 13.79
N VAL A 87 -9.99 -2.90 13.37
CA VAL A 87 -11.31 -2.66 12.77
C VAL A 87 -11.16 -1.88 11.48
N VAL A 88 -11.89 -2.30 10.45
CA VAL A 88 -12.04 -1.53 9.23
C VAL A 88 -13.40 -1.76 8.61
N CYS A 89 -14.05 -0.71 8.11
CA CYS A 89 -15.40 -0.77 7.55
C CYS A 89 -16.40 -1.54 8.44
N ASN A 90 -16.39 -1.25 9.75
CA ASN A 90 -17.22 -1.87 10.79
C ASN A 90 -17.03 -3.40 10.95
N LYS A 91 -15.89 -3.94 10.51
CA LYS A 91 -15.55 -5.35 10.68
C LYS A 91 -14.28 -5.48 11.49
N LYS A 92 -14.33 -6.33 12.51
CA LYS A 92 -13.14 -6.79 13.22
C LYS A 92 -12.29 -7.65 12.29
N ILE A 93 -10.99 -7.45 12.33
CA ILE A 93 -10.03 -8.27 11.60
C ILE A 93 -8.92 -8.73 12.54
N GLN A 94 -8.40 -9.92 12.26
CA GLN A 94 -7.16 -10.42 12.83
C GLN A 94 -6.31 -10.91 11.68
N THR A 95 -5.09 -10.40 11.58
CA THR A 95 -4.23 -10.68 10.44
C THR A 95 -2.78 -10.73 10.87
N LYS A 96 -2.02 -11.63 10.25
CA LYS A 96 -0.59 -11.74 10.55
C LYS A 96 0.18 -10.60 9.90
N ILE A 97 1.17 -10.11 10.63
CA ILE A 97 2.14 -9.15 10.16
C ILE A 97 3.42 -9.89 9.81
N LEU A 98 4.00 -9.55 8.66
CA LEU A 98 5.27 -10.12 8.23
C LEU A 98 6.49 -9.48 8.89
N ASP A 99 6.39 -8.22 9.31
CA ASP A 99 7.47 -7.51 9.99
C ASP A 99 7.39 -7.71 11.51
N PRO A 100 8.28 -8.55 12.10
CA PRO A 100 8.25 -8.85 13.52
C PRO A 100 8.72 -7.68 14.40
N SER A 101 9.26 -6.61 13.82
CA SER A 101 9.76 -5.46 14.58
C SER A 101 8.65 -4.48 14.99
N ILE A 102 7.46 -4.61 14.40
CA ILE A 102 6.33 -3.72 14.63
C ILE A 102 5.50 -4.24 15.81
N SER A 103 5.25 -3.36 16.79
CA SER A 103 4.34 -3.61 17.92
C SER A 103 3.68 -2.30 18.37
N GLY A 104 2.45 -2.39 18.89
CA GLY A 104 1.66 -1.25 19.35
C GLY A 104 0.63 -0.77 18.32
N PRO A 105 0.08 0.45 18.49
CA PRO A 105 -0.97 0.98 17.61
C PRO A 105 -0.45 1.25 16.19
N VAL A 106 -1.24 0.85 15.19
CA VAL A 106 -0.89 0.98 13.78
C VAL A 106 -2.09 1.34 12.91
N LEU A 107 -1.81 2.04 11.82
CA LEU A 107 -2.70 2.15 10.67
C LEU A 107 -2.16 1.21 9.60
N ALA A 108 -3.01 0.38 9.03
CA ALA A 108 -2.55 -0.62 8.07
C ALA A 108 -3.35 -0.60 6.78
N VAL A 109 -2.69 -1.05 5.71
CA VAL A 109 -3.35 -1.33 4.44
C VAL A 109 -2.78 -2.62 3.85
N VAL A 110 -3.66 -3.42 3.27
CA VAL A 110 -3.28 -4.69 2.66
C VAL A 110 -3.23 -4.51 1.15
N PRO A 111 -2.04 -4.53 0.51
CA PRO A 111 -1.97 -4.54 -0.93
C PRO A 111 -2.54 -5.86 -1.49
N VAL A 112 -3.51 -5.76 -2.39
CA VAL A 112 -4.22 -6.89 -2.99
C VAL A 112 -4.21 -6.83 -4.50
N ALA A 113 -3.99 -7.96 -5.18
CA ALA A 113 -4.07 -8.03 -6.64
C ALA A 113 -5.48 -7.72 -7.18
N ARG A 114 -6.50 -7.98 -6.37
CA ARG A 114 -7.90 -7.70 -6.65
C ARG A 114 -8.62 -7.42 -5.35
N ARG A 115 -9.52 -6.43 -5.34
CA ARG A 115 -10.39 -6.17 -4.19
C ARG A 115 -11.25 -7.40 -3.89
N THR A 116 -11.27 -7.78 -2.62
CA THR A 116 -12.12 -8.85 -2.09
C THR A 116 -13.12 -8.27 -1.09
N LYS A 117 -14.26 -8.94 -0.91
CA LYS A 117 -15.28 -8.54 0.10
C LYS A 117 -14.77 -8.64 1.54
N THR A 118 -13.71 -9.41 1.74
CA THR A 118 -13.05 -9.69 3.01
C THR A 118 -11.61 -9.24 2.92
N THR A 119 -11.09 -8.69 4.01
CA THR A 119 -9.66 -8.34 4.11
C THR A 119 -8.83 -9.64 4.12
N PRO A 120 -7.73 -9.72 3.36
CA PRO A 120 -6.85 -10.88 3.37
C PRO A 120 -6.25 -11.14 4.77
N PRO A 121 -5.84 -12.39 5.07
CA PRO A 121 -5.30 -12.76 6.37
C PRO A 121 -3.83 -12.35 6.60
N LEU A 122 -3.26 -11.55 5.68
CA LEU A 122 -1.87 -11.13 5.69
C LEU A 122 -1.76 -9.63 5.39
N VAL A 123 -1.02 -8.88 6.20
CA VAL A 123 -0.70 -7.46 5.96
C VAL A 123 0.73 -7.31 5.49
N LEU A 124 0.91 -6.52 4.42
CA LEU A 124 2.22 -6.24 3.81
C LEU A 124 2.67 -4.79 3.98
N THR A 125 1.77 -3.85 4.30
CA THR A 125 2.10 -2.43 4.48
C THR A 125 1.48 -1.91 5.78
N LEU A 126 2.33 -1.37 6.65
CA LEU A 126 1.98 -0.92 8.00
C LEU A 126 2.58 0.46 8.25
N LEU A 127 1.73 1.36 8.74
CA LEU A 127 2.11 2.64 9.29
C LEU A 127 2.04 2.52 10.81
N ALA A 128 3.17 2.23 11.43
CA ALA A 128 3.26 2.29 12.88
C ALA A 128 3.29 3.75 13.30
N TYR A 129 2.27 4.20 14.02
CA TYR A 129 2.23 5.56 14.55
C TYR A 129 2.23 5.51 16.06
N LYS A 130 3.17 6.20 16.67
CA LYS A 130 3.19 6.37 18.12
C LYS A 130 2.21 7.48 18.44
N ILE A 131 1.09 7.15 19.10
CA ILE A 131 0.19 8.16 19.67
C ILE A 131 1.01 8.92 20.72
N GLN A 132 1.58 10.06 20.34
CA GLN A 132 2.06 11.04 21.30
C GLN A 132 0.81 11.77 21.80
N LEU A 133 0.27 11.30 22.92
CA LEU A 133 -0.67 12.08 23.71
C LEU A 133 0.10 13.33 24.18
N ALA A 134 -0.23 14.49 23.61
CA ALA A 134 0.22 15.79 24.09
C ALA A 134 -0.59 16.23 25.32
#